data_AF-A0A1H6TWI4-F1
#
_entry.id   AF-A0A1H6TWI4-F1
#
_cell.length_a   1.000
_cell.length_b   1.000
_cell.length_c   1.000
_cell.angle_alpha   90.00
_cell.angle_beta   90.00
_cell.angle_gamma   90.00
#
_symmetry.space_group_name_H-M   'P 1'
#
loop_
_entity.id
_entity.type
_entity.pdbx_description
1 polymer ?
#
loop_
_entity_poly.entity_id
_entity_poly.type
_entity_poly.pdbx_seq_one_letter_code
_entity_poly.pdbx_strand_id
1 'polypeptide(L)'
;MRNTLLLAIVFICTVFTTSCSKDDNSSDFANTLNVKFVAEVSQENTNLTIPLEGTSIEFTNRANGNKNTVTLDKQGIAAANLRVGSYNIIAKLTMTKQAYNQLIDSSNSKEEKIEEDNITFTANIDNLTVANAEDIKIVLKMNKASQSGLIFKQIFYAGSNLQDGSGYRDQFLEIYNNSEETLYVDGIVLAMLHNTTNSQATGPDDISYLPSRQYDWTKAAENSGKGDLNKDYVYAKKVLQFPGTGTQYPIEAGKSMIIASTAIDHTKNFIIGKPSEFVDPNKTVDLSKADFDVYILDYLQREYGIDITQAKYRYNLNTLGTAKMKVIKAQQSDLAMRFATDDGILLIQLPKDIVVESFPTVKAPKKNDSTQCVRIPVEYIIDGVQVRHSTDSRVAPRKVPESVDRGSAYAPNGTYSSQSLLRKTRYKLSNGRRVLQDTDNSTEDFVVLEKPVVSKGDDSFTN
;
A
#
# COMPACT_ATOMS: atom_id res chain seq x y z
N MET A 1 -80.04 47.37 -21.65
CA MET A 1 -79.76 47.38 -23.10
C MET A 1 -78.51 46.56 -23.36
N ARG A 2 -78.57 45.79 -24.45
CA ARG A 2 -77.63 44.81 -25.04
C ARG A 2 -76.12 45.03 -24.84
N ASN A 3 -75.44 43.90 -24.54
CA ASN A 3 -74.25 43.28 -25.17
C ASN A 3 -73.15 44.20 -25.74
N THR A 4 -71.85 43.97 -25.57
CA THR A 4 -71.10 42.70 -25.76
C THR A 4 -69.62 42.95 -25.37
N LEU A 5 -68.86 41.92 -24.95
CA LEU A 5 -67.66 41.40 -25.65
C LEU A 5 -66.53 40.84 -24.72
N LEU A 6 -66.22 39.55 -24.95
CA LEU A 6 -64.98 38.76 -24.75
C LEU A 6 -64.25 38.72 -23.37
N LEU A 7 -64.14 37.60 -22.66
CA LEU A 7 -63.40 36.32 -22.90
C LEU A 7 -61.88 36.40 -22.69
N ALA A 8 -61.36 35.83 -21.59
CA ALA A 8 -60.16 34.98 -21.56
C ALA A 8 -59.73 34.56 -20.13
N ILE A 9 -59.95 33.26 -19.83
CA ILE A 9 -58.95 32.29 -19.32
C ILE A 9 -58.04 32.73 -18.16
N VAL A 10 -58.40 32.35 -16.94
CA VAL A 10 -57.49 32.24 -15.80
C VAL A 10 -56.98 30.80 -15.74
N PHE A 11 -55.69 30.63 -16.02
CA PHE A 11 -54.94 29.38 -15.92
C PHE A 11 -54.51 29.18 -14.46
N ILE A 12 -55.29 28.44 -13.67
CA ILE A 12 -54.85 27.90 -12.38
C ILE A 12 -54.56 26.42 -12.59
N CYS A 13 -53.29 26.09 -12.79
CA CYS A 13 -52.77 24.73 -12.65
C CYS A 13 -52.75 24.36 -11.16
N THR A 14 -53.87 23.88 -10.64
CA THR A 14 -53.86 22.98 -9.48
C THR A 14 -53.34 21.62 -9.94
N VAL A 15 -52.05 21.39 -9.75
CA VAL A 15 -51.47 20.05 -9.81
C VAL A 15 -52.04 19.28 -8.63
N PHE A 16 -52.99 18.39 -8.91
CA PHE A 16 -53.32 17.28 -8.02
C PHE A 16 -52.07 16.41 -7.91
N THR A 17 -51.39 16.45 -6.76
CA THR A 17 -50.40 15.42 -6.41
C THR A 17 -51.18 14.14 -6.14
N THR A 18 -51.33 13.32 -7.17
CA THR A 18 -51.67 11.91 -7.01
C THR A 18 -50.56 11.25 -6.21
N SER A 19 -50.88 10.91 -4.97
CA SER A 19 -50.15 9.95 -4.17
C SER A 19 -50.23 8.59 -4.86
N CYS A 20 -49.31 8.32 -5.78
CA CYS A 20 -48.97 6.96 -6.14
C CYS A 20 -48.21 6.36 -4.96
N SER A 21 -48.92 5.60 -4.13
CA SER A 21 -48.31 4.50 -3.39
C SER A 21 -47.65 3.58 -4.43
N LYS A 22 -46.34 3.69 -4.59
CA LYS A 22 -45.59 2.59 -5.19
C LYS A 22 -45.63 1.46 -4.18
N ASP A 23 -46.54 0.54 -4.42
CA ASP A 23 -46.38 -0.85 -4.02
C ASP A 23 -45.12 -1.37 -4.73
N ASP A 24 -43.95 -1.10 -4.15
CA ASP A 24 -42.69 -1.73 -4.55
C ASP A 24 -42.65 -3.13 -3.92
N ASN A 25 -43.42 -4.04 -4.49
CA ASN A 25 -43.15 -5.46 -4.37
C ASN A 25 -42.80 -6.02 -5.74
N SER A 26 -41.63 -6.65 -5.79
CA SER A 26 -41.01 -7.40 -6.90
C SER A 26 -40.24 -6.60 -7.97
N SER A 27 -39.00 -6.22 -7.64
CA SER A 27 -37.81 -6.52 -8.49
C SER A 27 -36.45 -6.25 -7.80
N ASP A 28 -36.42 -5.84 -6.53
CA ASP A 28 -35.17 -5.53 -5.80
C ASP A 28 -34.31 -6.75 -5.37
N PHE A 29 -34.69 -7.97 -5.75
CA PHE A 29 -33.98 -9.23 -5.41
C PHE A 29 -33.33 -9.97 -6.59
N ALA A 30 -33.34 -9.41 -7.81
CA ALA A 30 -32.66 -10.06 -8.92
C ALA A 30 -31.12 -9.98 -8.74
N ASN A 31 -30.47 -11.14 -8.62
CA ASN A 31 -29.02 -11.39 -8.58
C ASN A 31 -28.33 -11.39 -7.19
N THR A 32 -29.00 -11.87 -6.13
CA THR A 32 -28.31 -12.30 -4.90
C THR A 32 -28.06 -13.81 -4.91
N LEU A 33 -26.89 -14.23 -4.44
CA LEU A 33 -26.44 -15.61 -4.35
C LEU A 33 -26.14 -15.94 -2.90
N ASN A 34 -26.62 -17.08 -2.41
CA ASN A 34 -26.21 -17.60 -1.12
C ASN A 34 -24.83 -18.23 -1.26
N VAL A 35 -23.81 -17.59 -0.69
CA VAL A 35 -22.42 -18.00 -0.80
C VAL A 35 -21.93 -18.46 0.57
N LYS A 36 -21.15 -19.54 0.59
CA LYS A 36 -20.48 -19.99 1.80
C LYS A 36 -19.03 -19.57 1.79
N PHE A 37 -18.57 -19.05 2.91
CA PHE A 37 -17.15 -18.92 3.22
C PHE A 37 -16.72 -20.16 3.97
N VAL A 38 -15.66 -20.80 3.49
CA VAL A 38 -15.08 -22.00 4.10
C VAL A 38 -13.63 -21.71 4.42
N ALA A 39 -13.27 -21.68 5.71
CA ALA A 39 -11.93 -21.31 6.13
C ALA A 39 -11.06 -22.51 6.52
N GLU A 40 -9.77 -22.34 6.30
CA GLU A 40 -8.70 -23.20 6.80
C GLU A 40 -7.50 -22.34 7.22
N VAL A 41 -6.57 -22.93 7.99
CA VAL A 41 -5.32 -22.27 8.37
C VAL A 41 -4.16 -22.82 7.56
N SER A 42 -3.35 -21.94 6.98
CA SER A 42 -2.09 -22.29 6.32
C SER A 42 -1.11 -22.89 7.32
N GLN A 43 -0.52 -24.03 6.94
CA GLN A 43 0.47 -24.75 7.76
C GLN A 43 1.90 -24.18 7.65
N GLU A 44 2.07 -23.04 6.98
CA GLU A 44 3.37 -22.42 6.74
C GLU A 44 4.09 -21.99 8.04
N ASN A 45 3.34 -21.45 9.00
CA ASN A 45 3.89 -20.86 10.23
C ASN A 45 3.44 -21.57 11.52
N THR A 46 2.49 -22.50 11.42
CA THR A 46 2.01 -23.30 12.55
C THR A 46 1.54 -24.67 12.06
N ASN A 47 1.73 -25.70 12.89
CA ASN A 47 1.18 -27.03 12.70
C ASN A 47 -0.03 -27.31 13.60
N LEU A 48 -0.46 -26.32 14.39
CA LEU A 48 -1.58 -26.46 15.31
C LEU A 48 -2.92 -26.54 14.56
N THR A 49 -3.86 -27.29 15.12
CA THR A 49 -5.26 -27.21 14.70
C THR A 49 -5.93 -26.02 15.37
N ILE A 50 -6.07 -24.93 14.63
CA ILE A 50 -6.62 -23.67 15.14
C ILE A 50 -8.16 -23.72 15.11
N PRO A 51 -8.85 -23.48 16.24
CA PRO A 51 -10.31 -23.31 16.26
C PRO A 51 -10.72 -22.07 15.46
N LEU A 52 -11.62 -22.27 14.48
CA LEU A 52 -12.04 -21.21 13.56
C LEU A 52 -13.32 -20.47 13.99
N GLU A 53 -14.05 -20.99 14.98
CA GLU A 53 -15.25 -20.35 15.53
C GLU A 53 -14.93 -18.93 15.98
N GLY A 54 -15.78 -17.96 15.59
CA GLY A 54 -15.55 -16.56 15.94
C GLY A 54 -14.66 -15.78 14.97
N THR A 55 -14.07 -16.42 13.96
CA THR A 55 -13.35 -15.71 12.89
C THR A 55 -14.29 -14.75 12.17
N SER A 56 -13.91 -13.48 12.10
CA SER A 56 -14.65 -12.45 11.37
C SER A 56 -14.28 -12.47 9.89
N ILE A 57 -15.27 -12.40 9.01
CA ILE A 57 -15.10 -12.20 7.56
C ILE A 57 -15.81 -10.92 7.17
N GLU A 58 -15.04 -9.85 6.93
CA GLU A 58 -15.54 -8.61 6.32
C GLU A 58 -15.44 -8.75 4.80
N PHE A 59 -16.51 -8.41 4.09
CA PHE A 59 -16.52 -8.31 2.64
C PHE A 59 -17.06 -6.96 2.20
N THR A 60 -16.29 -6.28 1.35
CA THR A 60 -16.57 -4.94 0.83
C THR A 60 -16.95 -5.06 -0.63
N ASN A 61 -18.17 -4.62 -0.99
CA ASN A 61 -18.58 -4.57 -2.39
C ASN A 61 -17.86 -3.41 -3.09
N ARG A 62 -17.08 -3.72 -4.15
CA ARG A 62 -16.24 -2.72 -4.83
C ARG A 62 -17.04 -1.69 -5.62
N ALA A 63 -18.29 -1.96 -5.96
CA ALA A 63 -19.12 -1.06 -6.76
C ALA A 63 -19.63 0.13 -5.93
N ASN A 64 -19.94 -0.08 -4.65
CA ASN A 64 -20.53 0.95 -3.78
C ASN A 64 -19.78 1.18 -2.45
N GLY A 65 -18.78 0.36 -2.13
CA GLY A 65 -18.02 0.44 -0.88
C GLY A 65 -18.76 -0.12 0.34
N ASN A 66 -19.93 -0.74 0.17
CA ASN A 66 -20.68 -1.29 1.30
C ASN A 66 -19.93 -2.46 1.93
N LYS A 67 -19.78 -2.38 3.26
CA LYS A 67 -19.11 -3.40 4.08
C LYS A 67 -20.14 -4.20 4.86
N ASN A 68 -19.96 -5.51 4.92
CA ASN A 68 -20.72 -6.39 5.78
C ASN A 68 -19.77 -7.42 6.40
N THR A 69 -20.19 -7.99 7.52
CA THR A 69 -19.39 -8.95 8.28
C THR A 69 -20.22 -10.17 8.62
N VAL A 70 -19.62 -11.35 8.50
CA VAL A 70 -20.13 -12.60 9.06
C VAL A 70 -19.09 -13.26 9.97
N THR A 71 -19.52 -14.18 10.80
CA THR A 71 -18.66 -14.92 11.72
C THR A 71 -18.74 -16.40 11.44
N LEU A 72 -17.60 -17.08 11.43
CA LEU A 72 -17.53 -18.53 11.23
C LEU A 72 -18.10 -19.29 12.43
N ASP A 73 -18.76 -20.40 12.14
CA ASP A 73 -19.19 -21.42 13.10
C ASP A 73 -18.04 -22.35 13.52
N LYS A 74 -18.37 -23.39 14.31
CA LYS A 74 -17.42 -24.40 14.79
C LYS A 74 -16.80 -25.26 13.69
N GLN A 75 -17.43 -25.32 12.52
CA GLN A 75 -16.96 -26.04 11.36
C GLN A 75 -16.07 -25.15 10.47
N GLY A 76 -15.89 -23.87 10.83
CA GLY A 76 -15.14 -22.92 10.02
C GLY A 76 -15.94 -22.41 8.81
N ILE A 77 -17.28 -22.42 8.90
CA ILE A 77 -18.17 -22.05 7.80
C ILE A 77 -19.03 -20.85 8.21
N ALA A 78 -19.25 -19.93 7.27
CA ALA A 78 -20.30 -18.90 7.36
C ALA A 78 -21.01 -18.78 6.01
N ALA A 79 -22.27 -18.33 6.02
CA ALA A 79 -23.01 -18.06 4.79
C ALA A 79 -23.48 -16.60 4.74
N ALA A 80 -23.45 -16.00 3.55
CA ALA A 80 -23.97 -14.67 3.30
C ALA A 80 -24.71 -14.62 1.95
N ASN A 81 -25.71 -13.75 1.85
CA ASN A 81 -26.35 -13.44 0.57
C ASN A 81 -25.60 -12.28 -0.09
N LEU A 82 -24.85 -12.57 -1.14
CA LEU A 82 -24.04 -11.60 -1.88
C LEU A 82 -24.69 -11.27 -3.21
N ARG A 83 -24.72 -9.99 -3.58
CA ARG A 83 -25.06 -9.62 -4.97
C ARG A 83 -23.95 -10.08 -5.91
N VAL A 84 -24.30 -10.50 -7.12
CA VAL A 84 -23.31 -10.70 -8.19
C VAL A 84 -22.48 -9.44 -8.37
N GLY A 85 -21.16 -9.58 -8.41
CA GLY A 85 -20.23 -8.45 -8.49
C GLY A 85 -18.84 -8.77 -7.94
N SER A 86 -18.03 -7.73 -7.76
CA SER A 86 -16.66 -7.85 -7.26
C SER A 86 -16.54 -7.38 -5.82
N TYR A 87 -15.82 -8.14 -5.01
CA TYR A 87 -15.64 -7.90 -3.57
C TYR A 87 -14.17 -7.91 -3.17
N ASN A 88 -13.83 -7.16 -2.14
CA ASN A 88 -12.61 -7.37 -1.35
C ASN A 88 -13.00 -8.07 -0.05
N ILE A 89 -12.25 -9.09 0.35
CA ILE A 89 -12.52 -9.86 1.57
C ILE A 89 -11.34 -9.75 2.52
N ILE A 90 -11.63 -9.52 3.80
CA ILE A 90 -10.67 -9.56 4.90
C ILE A 90 -11.22 -10.52 5.95
N ALA A 91 -10.51 -11.62 6.19
CA ALA A 91 -10.81 -12.52 7.29
C ALA A 91 -9.79 -12.33 8.42
N LYS A 92 -10.26 -12.30 9.66
CA LYS A 92 -9.43 -12.11 10.84
C LYS A 92 -9.89 -12.98 12.00
N LEU A 93 -8.96 -13.75 12.53
CA LEU A 93 -9.07 -14.44 13.81
C LEU A 93 -8.01 -13.85 14.75
N THR A 94 -8.38 -13.64 16.02
CA THR A 94 -7.46 -13.22 17.08
C THR A 94 -7.55 -14.22 18.21
N MET A 95 -6.41 -14.72 18.67
CA MET A 95 -6.32 -15.62 19.82
C MET A 95 -5.47 -14.99 20.91
N THR A 96 -5.85 -15.18 22.16
CA THR A 96 -5.05 -14.73 23.30
C THR A 96 -3.81 -15.60 23.48
N LYS A 97 -2.78 -15.04 24.13
CA LYS A 97 -1.58 -15.74 24.59
C LYS A 97 -1.90 -17.07 25.25
N GLN A 98 -2.84 -17.03 26.21
CA GLN A 98 -3.23 -18.18 26.98
C GLN A 98 -3.85 -19.27 26.10
N ALA A 99 -4.80 -18.90 25.23
CA ALA A 99 -5.47 -19.86 24.36
C ALA A 99 -4.50 -20.52 23.37
N TYR A 100 -3.61 -19.73 22.75
CA TYR A 100 -2.63 -20.26 21.80
C TYR A 100 -1.60 -21.18 22.48
N ASN A 101 -1.03 -20.76 23.61
CA ASN A 101 -0.04 -21.57 24.33
C ASN A 101 -0.66 -22.86 24.91
N GLN A 102 -1.95 -22.85 25.26
CA GLN A 102 -2.68 -24.06 25.62
C GLN A 102 -2.86 -25.03 24.44
N LEU A 103 -3.00 -24.54 23.20
CA LEU A 103 -3.01 -25.41 22.02
C LEU A 103 -1.65 -26.06 21.80
N ILE A 104 -0.55 -25.34 21.99
CA ILE A 104 0.80 -25.91 21.95
C ILE A 104 0.94 -27.04 22.98
N ASP A 105 0.59 -26.76 24.23
CA ASP A 105 0.70 -27.73 25.34
C ASP A 105 -0.18 -28.97 25.10
N SER A 106 -1.44 -28.79 24.68
CA SER A 106 -2.38 -29.89 24.49
C SER A 106 -2.13 -30.73 23.24
N SER A 107 -1.49 -30.17 22.21
CA SER A 107 -1.14 -30.89 20.97
C SER A 107 0.25 -31.54 21.02
N ASN A 108 1.01 -31.36 22.11
CA ASN A 108 2.43 -31.72 22.19
C ASN A 108 3.26 -31.14 21.02
N SER A 109 2.91 -29.95 20.55
CA SER A 109 3.67 -29.28 19.51
C SER A 109 5.03 -28.80 20.03
N LYS A 110 6.02 -28.72 19.13
CA LYS A 110 7.36 -28.17 19.41
C LYS A 110 7.47 -26.67 19.11
N GLU A 111 6.36 -26.03 18.75
CA GLU A 111 6.31 -24.59 18.56
C GLU A 111 6.70 -23.84 19.83
N GLU A 112 7.44 -22.74 19.66
CA GLU A 112 7.74 -21.84 20.76
C GLU A 112 6.45 -21.16 21.23
N LYS A 113 6.32 -21.02 22.55
CA LYS A 113 5.21 -20.27 23.14
C LYS A 113 5.29 -18.81 22.73
N ILE A 114 4.15 -18.24 22.40
CA ILE A 114 4.07 -16.81 22.11
C ILE A 114 4.15 -16.03 23.41
N GLU A 115 4.84 -14.89 23.37
CA GLU A 115 4.97 -14.00 24.52
C GLU A 115 4.01 -12.82 24.45
N GLU A 116 3.46 -12.55 23.25
CA GLU A 116 2.52 -11.50 22.93
C GLU A 116 1.14 -11.79 23.51
N ASP A 117 0.43 -10.73 23.93
CA ASP A 117 -0.93 -10.85 24.49
C ASP A 117 -1.91 -11.53 23.54
N ASN A 118 -1.71 -11.33 22.23
CA ASN A 118 -2.52 -11.95 21.19
C ASN A 118 -1.68 -12.32 19.96
N ILE A 119 -2.13 -13.35 19.25
CA ILE A 119 -1.72 -13.69 17.90
C ILE A 119 -2.92 -13.53 16.95
N THR A 120 -2.64 -13.10 15.71
CA THR A 120 -3.68 -12.94 14.70
C THR A 120 -3.43 -13.86 13.51
N PHE A 121 -4.52 -14.31 12.89
CA PHE A 121 -4.51 -15.02 11.63
C PHE A 121 -5.36 -14.22 10.65
N THR A 122 -4.82 -13.99 9.45
CA THR A 122 -5.49 -13.15 8.46
C THR A 122 -5.45 -13.76 7.08
N ALA A 123 -6.49 -13.47 6.30
CA ALA A 123 -6.54 -13.71 4.86
C ALA A 123 -7.12 -12.46 4.20
N ASN A 124 -6.53 -12.07 3.07
CA ASN A 124 -7.05 -10.99 2.23
C ASN A 124 -7.28 -11.56 0.83
N ILE A 125 -8.43 -11.26 0.23
CA ILE A 125 -8.71 -11.59 -1.17
C ILE A 125 -9.15 -10.31 -1.86
N ASP A 126 -8.30 -9.83 -2.76
CA ASP A 126 -8.58 -8.62 -3.54
C ASP A 126 -9.36 -8.96 -4.81
N ASN A 127 -10.40 -8.17 -5.10
CA ASN A 127 -11.16 -8.25 -6.35
C ASN A 127 -11.73 -9.66 -6.68
N LEU A 128 -12.23 -10.38 -5.66
CA LEU A 128 -12.94 -11.63 -5.87
C LEU A 128 -14.21 -11.37 -6.70
N THR A 129 -14.41 -12.13 -7.77
CA THR A 129 -15.65 -12.08 -8.56
C THR A 129 -16.64 -13.12 -8.05
N VAL A 130 -17.82 -12.66 -7.65
CA VAL A 130 -18.97 -13.50 -7.30
C VAL A 130 -19.92 -13.49 -8.49
N ALA A 131 -19.95 -14.58 -9.25
CA ALA A 131 -20.83 -14.75 -10.42
C ALA A 131 -21.82 -15.93 -10.26
N ASN A 132 -21.50 -16.86 -9.37
CA ASN A 132 -22.25 -18.08 -9.08
C ASN A 132 -22.15 -18.41 -7.57
N ALA A 133 -23.00 -19.33 -7.10
CA ALA A 133 -23.09 -19.71 -5.69
C ALA A 133 -22.00 -20.74 -5.29
N GLU A 134 -20.76 -20.50 -5.70
CA GLU A 134 -19.62 -21.33 -5.31
C GLU A 134 -19.10 -20.97 -3.92
N ASP A 135 -18.53 -21.96 -3.23
CA ASP A 135 -17.90 -21.75 -1.93
C ASP A 135 -16.62 -20.90 -2.10
N ILE A 136 -16.52 -19.85 -1.30
CA ILE A 136 -15.32 -19.01 -1.20
C ILE A 136 -14.39 -19.62 -0.16
N LYS A 137 -13.23 -20.08 -0.63
CA LYS A 137 -12.17 -20.58 0.25
C LYS A 137 -11.39 -19.44 0.89
N ILE A 138 -11.21 -19.50 2.21
CA ILE A 138 -10.46 -18.53 3.00
C ILE A 138 -9.28 -19.24 3.66
N VAL A 139 -8.06 -18.95 3.19
CA VAL A 139 -6.84 -19.53 3.78
C VAL A 139 -6.20 -18.51 4.71
N LEU A 140 -6.50 -18.61 6.00
CA LEU A 140 -5.91 -17.78 7.04
C LEU A 140 -4.45 -18.14 7.23
N LYS A 141 -3.54 -17.16 7.23
CA LYS A 141 -2.15 -17.40 7.64
C LYS A 141 -1.85 -16.66 8.94
N MET A 142 -1.06 -17.29 9.80
CA MET A 142 -0.56 -16.70 11.03
C MET A 142 0.28 -15.46 10.72
N ASN A 143 0.01 -14.37 11.43
CA ASN A 143 0.80 -13.15 11.39
C ASN A 143 1.96 -13.30 12.40
N LYS A 144 3.03 -13.93 11.93
CA LYS A 144 4.28 -14.09 12.70
C LYS A 144 5.21 -12.95 12.35
N ALA A 145 5.99 -12.46 13.31
CA ALA A 145 6.96 -11.43 13.03
C ALA A 145 8.02 -11.93 12.04
N SER A 146 8.29 -11.13 11.00
CA SER A 146 9.39 -11.36 10.06
C SER A 146 10.74 -11.28 10.79
N GLN A 147 11.71 -12.05 10.31
CA GLN A 147 13.09 -12.03 10.82
C GLN A 147 13.94 -10.95 10.15
N SER A 148 13.37 -10.15 9.24
CA SER A 148 14.08 -9.06 8.57
C SER A 148 14.53 -8.00 9.58
N GLY A 149 15.82 -7.67 9.53
CA GLY A 149 16.41 -6.70 10.43
C GLY A 149 16.14 -5.24 10.05
N LEU A 150 15.86 -4.93 8.78
CA LEU A 150 15.69 -3.57 8.29
C LEU A 150 14.33 -3.39 7.62
N ILE A 151 13.54 -2.45 8.14
CA ILE A 151 12.11 -2.32 7.81
C ILE A 151 11.69 -0.85 7.67
N PHE A 152 10.62 -0.55 6.95
CA PHE A 152 9.96 0.75 6.90
C PHE A 152 9.28 1.11 8.22
N LYS A 153 9.76 2.15 8.91
CA LYS A 153 9.11 2.66 10.11
C LYS A 153 8.00 3.66 9.79
N GLN A 154 8.25 4.61 8.90
CA GLN A 154 7.26 5.62 8.54
C GLN A 154 7.27 5.88 7.04
N ILE A 155 6.08 5.96 6.45
CA ILE A 155 5.89 6.20 5.02
C ILE A 155 5.00 7.43 4.88
N PHE A 156 5.60 8.58 4.58
CA PHE A 156 4.86 9.79 4.26
C PHE A 156 4.73 9.93 2.74
N TYR A 157 3.80 9.15 2.18
CA TYR A 157 3.53 9.13 0.74
C TYR A 157 2.39 10.07 0.33
N ALA A 158 1.50 10.45 1.25
CA ALA A 158 0.35 11.26 0.89
C ALA A 158 0.78 12.66 0.40
N GLY A 159 1.87 13.19 0.95
CA GLY A 159 2.25 14.58 0.78
C GLY A 159 1.32 15.52 1.54
N SER A 160 1.67 16.79 1.58
CA SER A 160 0.91 17.85 2.25
C SER A 160 0.03 18.66 1.30
N ASN A 161 -0.76 19.57 1.85
CA ASN A 161 -1.68 20.42 1.10
C ASN A 161 -0.97 21.16 -0.06
N LEU A 162 -1.67 21.31 -1.20
CA LEU A 162 -1.13 21.99 -2.40
C LEU A 162 -1.15 23.53 -2.31
N GLN A 163 -1.94 24.10 -1.40
CA GLN A 163 -2.12 25.55 -1.24
C GLN A 163 -1.22 26.12 -0.14
N ASP A 164 -1.22 25.48 1.03
CA ASP A 164 -0.52 25.93 2.24
C ASP A 164 0.42 24.88 2.85
N GLY A 165 0.76 23.86 2.05
CA GLY A 165 1.82 22.89 2.33
C GLY A 165 2.83 22.81 1.18
N SER A 166 3.56 21.69 1.12
CA SER A 166 4.61 21.41 0.14
C SER A 166 4.27 20.33 -0.89
N GLY A 167 3.02 19.87 -0.93
CA GLY A 167 2.55 18.93 -1.95
C GLY A 167 3.26 17.59 -1.84
N TYR A 168 3.91 17.15 -2.91
CA TYR A 168 4.68 15.89 -2.90
C TYR A 168 6.15 16.08 -2.48
N ARG A 169 6.62 17.32 -2.32
CA ARG A 169 8.05 17.63 -2.13
C ARG A 169 8.57 17.22 -0.76
N ASP A 170 7.66 17.18 0.21
CA ASP A 170 7.91 16.83 1.60
C ASP A 170 7.61 15.36 1.90
N GLN A 171 7.41 14.53 0.87
CA GLN A 171 7.32 13.08 1.03
C GLN A 171 8.67 12.52 1.52
N PHE A 172 8.61 11.50 2.38
CA PHE A 172 9.78 10.77 2.85
C PHE A 172 9.45 9.34 3.25
N LEU A 173 10.51 8.54 3.37
CA LEU A 173 10.48 7.24 4.02
C LEU A 173 11.44 7.25 5.21
N GLU A 174 11.07 6.59 6.29
CA GLU A 174 11.95 6.28 7.41
C GLU A 174 12.16 4.76 7.45
N ILE A 175 13.42 4.32 7.46
CA ILE A 175 13.80 2.92 7.66
C ILE A 175 14.38 2.74 9.05
N TYR A 176 14.12 1.61 9.67
CA TYR A 176 14.49 1.29 11.05
C TYR A 176 15.18 -0.05 11.13
N ASN A 177 16.27 -0.09 11.90
CA ASN A 177 16.93 -1.34 12.25
C ASN A 177 16.19 -2.00 13.43
N ASN A 178 15.34 -2.95 13.10
CA ASN A 178 14.57 -3.76 14.03
C ASN A 178 15.39 -4.89 14.68
N SER A 179 16.58 -5.18 14.14
CA SER A 179 17.49 -6.19 14.68
C SER A 179 18.23 -5.73 15.94
N GLU A 180 19.00 -6.65 16.53
CA GLU A 180 19.87 -6.38 17.67
C GLU A 180 21.30 -5.99 17.29
N GLU A 181 21.64 -6.09 16.01
CA GLU A 181 22.99 -5.81 15.49
C GLU A 181 23.02 -4.53 14.68
N THR A 182 24.19 -3.92 14.51
CA THR A 182 24.35 -2.82 13.56
C THR A 182 24.24 -3.34 12.12
N LEU A 183 23.34 -2.75 11.35
CA LEU A 183 23.18 -3.04 9.92
C LEU A 183 23.78 -1.92 9.07
N TYR A 184 24.15 -2.23 7.83
CA TYR A 184 24.68 -1.23 6.89
C TYR A 184 23.75 -1.15 5.69
N VAL A 185 23.32 0.07 5.34
CA VAL A 185 22.37 0.27 4.24
C VAL A 185 23.04 0.35 2.87
N ASP A 186 24.37 0.46 2.81
CA ASP A 186 25.16 0.47 1.59
C ASP A 186 24.71 -0.63 0.60
N GLY A 187 24.30 -0.24 -0.60
CA GLY A 187 23.89 -1.18 -1.65
C GLY A 187 22.45 -1.68 -1.56
N ILE A 188 21.73 -1.44 -0.45
CA ILE A 188 20.30 -1.74 -0.34
C ILE A 188 19.52 -0.93 -1.39
N VAL A 189 18.54 -1.57 -1.99
CA VAL A 189 17.72 -1.00 -3.06
C VAL A 189 16.35 -0.62 -2.52
N LEU A 190 15.91 0.60 -2.83
CA LEU A 190 14.55 1.09 -2.65
C LEU A 190 13.85 1.07 -4.02
N ALA A 191 12.77 0.30 -4.13
CA ALA A 191 12.04 0.15 -5.39
C ALA A 191 10.57 0.60 -5.26
N MET A 192 10.07 1.27 -6.29
CA MET A 192 8.64 1.55 -6.45
C MET A 192 8.08 0.76 -7.62
N LEU A 193 7.05 -0.03 -7.34
CA LEU A 193 6.48 -0.97 -8.28
C LEU A 193 5.54 -0.31 -9.30
N HIS A 194 5.47 -0.96 -10.45
CA HIS A 194 4.52 -0.65 -11.51
C HIS A 194 3.60 -1.83 -11.77
N ASN A 195 2.34 -1.50 -12.01
CA ASN A 195 1.32 -2.41 -12.51
C ASN A 195 0.22 -1.52 -13.11
N THR A 196 -0.88 -2.12 -13.54
CA THR A 196 -2.04 -1.35 -13.97
C THR A 196 -2.49 -0.37 -12.88
N THR A 197 -2.79 0.86 -13.31
CA THR A 197 -3.24 1.95 -12.43
C THR A 197 -4.75 2.15 -12.53
N ASN A 198 -5.44 1.37 -13.35
CA ASN A 198 -6.88 1.50 -13.59
C ASN A 198 -7.66 0.43 -12.84
N SER A 199 -8.54 0.84 -11.92
CA SER A 199 -9.48 -0.09 -11.25
C SER A 199 -10.45 -0.77 -12.24
N GLN A 200 -10.60 -0.19 -13.45
CA GLN A 200 -11.46 -0.62 -14.56
C GLN A 200 -10.66 -1.21 -15.75
N ALA A 201 -9.51 -1.86 -15.51
CA ALA A 201 -8.76 -2.57 -16.55
C ALA A 201 -9.71 -3.34 -17.51
N THR A 202 -9.61 -3.05 -18.80
CA THR A 202 -10.64 -3.35 -19.80
C THR A 202 -10.71 -4.82 -20.15
N GLY A 203 -11.89 -5.42 -19.95
CA GLY A 203 -12.44 -6.57 -20.67
C GLY A 203 -11.78 -7.94 -20.39
N PRO A 204 -12.56 -9.03 -20.26
CA PRO A 204 -12.04 -10.40 -20.08
C PRO A 204 -11.17 -10.90 -21.24
N ASP A 205 -11.17 -10.22 -22.39
CA ASP A 205 -10.45 -10.63 -23.61
C ASP A 205 -9.06 -9.96 -23.78
N ASP A 206 -8.68 -9.05 -22.88
CA ASP A 206 -7.37 -8.41 -22.96
C ASP A 206 -6.30 -9.29 -22.32
N ILE A 207 -5.56 -10.01 -23.18
CA ILE A 207 -4.48 -10.91 -22.81
C ILE A 207 -3.36 -10.26 -21.99
N SER A 208 -3.31 -8.92 -21.92
CA SER A 208 -2.30 -8.19 -21.14
C SER A 208 -2.53 -8.27 -19.63
N TYR A 209 -3.65 -8.85 -19.17
CA TYR A 209 -4.02 -8.94 -17.76
C TYR A 209 -4.26 -10.39 -17.32
N LEU A 210 -3.92 -10.65 -16.06
CA LEU A 210 -4.36 -11.82 -15.32
C LEU A 210 -5.83 -11.68 -14.90
N PRO A 211 -6.51 -12.77 -14.48
CA PRO A 211 -7.85 -12.69 -13.88
C PRO A 211 -7.94 -11.73 -12.67
N SER A 212 -6.85 -11.59 -11.91
CA SER A 212 -6.70 -10.62 -10.81
C SER A 212 -6.62 -9.15 -11.28
N ARG A 213 -6.66 -8.91 -12.60
CA ARG A 213 -6.47 -7.63 -13.30
C ARG A 213 -5.08 -7.03 -13.20
N GLN A 214 -4.14 -7.67 -12.53
CA GLN A 214 -2.72 -7.32 -12.65
C GLN A 214 -2.26 -7.56 -14.08
N TYR A 215 -1.21 -6.86 -14.52
CA TYR A 215 -0.56 -7.19 -15.79
C TYR A 215 -0.09 -8.65 -15.80
N ASP A 216 -0.33 -9.33 -16.92
CA ASP A 216 0.33 -10.59 -17.23
C ASP A 216 1.68 -10.29 -17.85
N TRP A 217 2.72 -10.32 -17.03
CA TRP A 217 4.08 -10.02 -17.43
C TRP A 217 4.65 -11.02 -18.44
N THR A 218 4.06 -12.21 -18.60
CA THR A 218 4.45 -13.13 -19.68
C THR A 218 4.14 -12.56 -21.07
N LYS A 219 3.29 -11.53 -21.16
CA LYS A 219 2.99 -10.83 -22.43
C LYS A 219 3.87 -9.61 -22.69
N ALA A 220 4.74 -9.22 -21.75
CA ALA A 220 5.71 -8.17 -22.01
C ALA A 220 6.71 -8.61 -23.10
N ALA A 221 6.96 -7.73 -24.07
CA ALA A 221 7.92 -7.99 -25.13
C ALA A 221 9.30 -8.30 -24.53
N GLU A 222 9.94 -9.36 -25.02
CA GLU A 222 11.28 -9.80 -24.62
C GLU A 222 11.44 -10.16 -23.13
N ASN A 223 10.34 -10.25 -22.38
CA ASN A 223 10.37 -10.67 -20.98
C ASN A 223 10.48 -12.21 -20.90
N SER A 224 11.72 -12.70 -20.91
CA SER A 224 12.05 -14.12 -20.72
C SER A 224 12.90 -14.31 -19.46
N GLY A 225 12.72 -15.41 -18.74
CA GLY A 225 13.37 -15.65 -17.45
C GLY A 225 13.08 -17.05 -16.92
N LYS A 226 13.79 -17.44 -15.85
CA LYS A 226 13.49 -18.67 -15.10
C LYS A 226 12.29 -18.43 -14.17
N GLY A 227 11.52 -19.48 -13.88
CA GLY A 227 10.40 -19.39 -12.94
C GLY A 227 9.13 -18.77 -13.53
N ASP A 228 8.16 -18.51 -12.66
CA ASP A 228 6.89 -17.86 -12.99
C ASP A 228 7.07 -16.34 -12.98
N LEU A 229 7.03 -15.72 -14.17
CA LEU A 229 7.24 -14.28 -14.35
C LEU A 229 6.22 -13.41 -13.60
N ASN A 230 5.06 -13.96 -13.23
CA ASN A 230 4.02 -13.22 -12.50
C ASN A 230 4.08 -13.44 -10.98
N LYS A 231 4.89 -14.38 -10.48
CA LYS A 231 4.98 -14.71 -9.04
C LYS A 231 6.37 -14.55 -8.47
N ASP A 232 7.39 -14.94 -9.23
CA ASP A 232 8.78 -14.97 -8.75
C ASP A 232 9.46 -13.61 -8.92
N TYR A 233 8.81 -12.65 -9.57
CA TYR A 233 9.35 -11.31 -9.83
C TYR A 233 8.35 -10.20 -9.57
N VAL A 234 8.90 -9.04 -9.24
CA VAL A 234 8.22 -7.74 -9.23
C VAL A 234 8.84 -6.81 -10.25
N TYR A 235 8.12 -5.77 -10.63
CA TYR A 235 8.49 -4.87 -11.74
C TYR A 235 8.54 -3.42 -11.26
N ALA A 236 9.74 -2.88 -11.13
CA ALA A 236 9.97 -1.56 -10.53
C ALA A 236 10.15 -0.46 -11.59
N LYS A 237 9.26 0.54 -11.59
CA LYS A 237 9.38 1.74 -12.45
C LYS A 237 10.43 2.73 -11.95
N LYS A 238 10.74 2.69 -10.65
CA LYS A 238 11.73 3.54 -10.01
C LYS A 238 12.58 2.69 -9.09
N VAL A 239 13.90 2.78 -9.26
CA VAL A 239 14.88 2.00 -8.51
C VAL A 239 15.96 2.96 -8.04
N LEU A 240 16.11 3.03 -6.72
CA LEU A 240 17.09 3.83 -6.02
C LEU A 240 17.97 2.88 -5.20
N GLN A 241 19.23 3.23 -5.00
CA GLN A 241 20.16 2.43 -4.20
C GLN A 241 20.88 3.34 -3.20
N PHE A 242 21.01 2.88 -1.97
CA PHE A 242 21.86 3.54 -0.98
C PHE A 242 23.32 3.47 -1.49
N PRO A 243 24.03 4.60 -1.59
CA PRO A 243 25.44 4.60 -1.98
C PRO A 243 26.30 3.98 -0.85
N GLY A 244 27.58 3.78 -1.13
CA GLY A 244 28.57 3.43 -0.12
C GLY A 244 29.44 2.23 -0.50
N THR A 245 30.39 1.91 0.38
CA THR A 245 31.41 0.87 0.16
C THR A 245 31.09 -0.44 0.88
N GLY A 246 29.96 -0.51 1.57
CA GLY A 246 29.50 -1.67 2.34
C GLY A 246 29.50 -1.45 3.85
N THR A 247 30.17 -0.39 4.33
CA THR A 247 30.27 -0.06 5.77
C THR A 247 30.14 1.43 6.08
N GLN A 248 29.75 2.24 5.09
CA GLN A 248 29.77 3.70 5.20
C GLN A 248 28.56 4.25 5.95
N TYR A 249 27.39 3.59 5.84
CA TYR A 249 26.14 4.05 6.40
C TYR A 249 25.56 3.02 7.39
N PRO A 250 26.08 2.97 8.64
CA PRO A 250 25.53 2.11 9.67
C PRO A 250 24.20 2.64 10.22
N ILE A 251 23.29 1.73 10.52
CA ILE A 251 22.15 1.95 11.40
C ILE A 251 22.34 1.04 12.60
N GLU A 252 22.64 1.61 13.76
CA GLU A 252 22.73 0.85 15.01
C GLU A 252 21.39 0.21 15.37
N ALA A 253 21.41 -0.83 16.20
CA ALA A 253 20.21 -1.50 16.69
C ALA A 253 19.21 -0.50 17.30
N GLY A 254 17.98 -0.52 16.79
CA GLY A 254 16.94 0.38 17.24
C GLY A 254 17.07 1.84 16.83
N LYS A 255 17.87 2.14 15.79
CA LYS A 255 17.97 3.46 15.16
C LYS A 255 17.34 3.46 13.78
N SER A 256 17.18 4.66 13.21
CA SER A 256 16.57 4.86 11.90
C SER A 256 17.31 5.86 11.02
N MET A 257 17.01 5.79 9.72
CA MET A 257 17.39 6.79 8.72
C MET A 257 16.17 7.29 7.96
N ILE A 258 16.18 8.57 7.61
CA ILE A 258 15.14 9.26 6.86
C ILE A 258 15.66 9.56 5.45
N ILE A 259 14.87 9.16 4.45
CA ILE A 259 15.11 9.36 3.04
C ILE A 259 14.06 10.35 2.53
N ALA A 260 14.48 11.58 2.28
CA ALA A 260 13.60 12.66 1.84
C ALA A 260 13.51 12.73 0.31
N SER A 261 12.33 13.09 -0.20
CA SER A 261 12.17 13.46 -1.62
C SER A 261 12.96 14.71 -1.96
N THR A 262 13.01 15.68 -1.03
CA THR A 262 13.92 16.81 -1.04
C THR A 262 14.25 17.19 0.40
N ALA A 263 15.53 17.09 0.79
CA ALA A 263 15.98 17.22 2.18
C ALA A 263 16.11 18.68 2.66
N ILE A 264 15.00 19.43 2.68
CA ILE A 264 14.94 20.83 3.10
C ILE A 264 13.87 21.04 4.18
N ASP A 265 13.89 22.20 4.82
CA ASP A 265 12.87 22.58 5.80
C ASP A 265 11.59 23.08 5.12
N HIS A 266 10.68 22.16 4.73
CA HIS A 266 9.43 22.48 4.03
C HIS A 266 8.44 23.29 4.87
N THR A 267 8.69 23.50 6.17
CA THR A 267 7.90 24.41 7.02
C THR A 267 8.19 25.88 6.77
N LYS A 268 9.27 26.18 6.02
CA LYS A 268 9.65 27.53 5.61
C LYS A 268 9.17 27.83 4.20
N ASN A 269 8.87 29.10 3.95
CA ASN A 269 8.60 29.60 2.60
C ASN A 269 9.86 29.50 1.74
N PHE A 270 9.88 28.60 0.76
CA PHE A 270 10.89 28.59 -0.30
C PHE A 270 10.40 29.42 -1.48
N ILE A 271 11.04 30.56 -1.70
CA ILE A 271 10.78 31.38 -2.88
C ILE A 271 11.34 30.65 -4.11
N ILE A 272 10.48 29.96 -4.85
CA ILE A 272 10.76 29.65 -6.25
C ILE A 272 9.58 30.07 -7.13
N GLY A 273 9.67 31.30 -7.63
CA GLY A 273 9.00 31.74 -8.87
C GLY A 273 7.49 31.97 -8.84
N LYS A 274 6.83 31.96 -7.68
CA LYS A 274 5.62 32.74 -7.35
C LYS A 274 5.27 32.55 -5.86
N PRO A 275 4.81 33.58 -5.15
CA PRO A 275 4.42 33.45 -3.74
C PRO A 275 3.13 32.62 -3.64
N SER A 276 3.18 31.44 -3.05
CA SER A 276 2.18 31.15 -2.03
C SER A 276 2.76 31.73 -0.74
N GLU A 277 2.23 32.87 -0.30
CA GLU A 277 2.82 33.68 0.78
C GLU A 277 2.76 33.02 2.17
N PHE A 278 2.15 31.84 2.27
CA PHE A 278 1.87 31.18 3.54
C PHE A 278 2.10 29.67 3.43
N VAL A 279 3.12 29.18 4.11
CA VAL A 279 3.25 27.78 4.50
C VAL A 279 2.69 27.65 5.91
N ASP A 280 1.72 26.75 6.11
CA ASP A 280 1.31 26.35 7.44
C ASP A 280 2.28 25.26 7.95
N PRO A 281 3.15 25.55 8.92
CA PRO A 281 4.11 24.57 9.45
C PRO A 281 3.40 23.37 10.11
N ASN A 282 2.09 23.45 10.38
CA ASN A 282 1.31 22.34 10.89
C ASN A 282 0.87 21.35 9.81
N LYS A 283 0.89 21.75 8.54
CA LYS A 283 0.47 20.91 7.40
C LYS A 283 1.64 20.29 6.64
N THR A 284 2.88 20.59 7.01
CA THR A 284 4.08 20.07 6.35
C THR A 284 5.15 19.75 7.40
N VAL A 285 6.36 19.42 6.95
CA VAL A 285 7.46 18.89 7.77
C VAL A 285 8.80 19.53 7.48
N ASP A 286 9.69 19.52 8.47
CA ASP A 286 11.09 19.89 8.27
C ASP A 286 11.90 18.62 7.92
N LEU A 287 12.39 18.51 6.69
CA LEU A 287 13.26 17.42 6.23
C LEU A 287 14.74 17.84 6.11
N SER A 288 15.13 19.01 6.63
CA SER A 288 16.51 19.50 6.55
C SER A 288 17.53 18.63 7.28
N LYS A 289 17.05 17.74 8.16
CA LYS A 289 17.86 16.77 8.92
C LYS A 289 17.75 15.34 8.40
N ALA A 290 17.16 15.13 7.22
CA ALA A 290 17.13 13.82 6.59
C ALA A 290 18.55 13.32 6.28
N ASP A 291 18.77 12.01 6.40
CA ASP A 291 20.08 11.40 6.15
C ASP A 291 20.38 11.33 4.64
N PHE A 292 19.33 11.07 3.85
CA PHE A 292 19.41 10.98 2.41
C PHE A 292 18.41 11.89 1.70
N ASP A 293 18.86 12.39 0.56
CA ASP A 293 18.11 13.18 -0.40
C ASP A 293 18.05 12.44 -1.74
N VAL A 294 16.94 12.57 -2.48
CA VAL A 294 16.78 11.92 -3.78
C VAL A 294 16.75 12.95 -4.89
N TYR A 295 17.92 13.19 -5.49
CA TYR A 295 18.08 14.07 -6.64
C TYR A 295 18.08 13.25 -7.94
N ILE A 296 17.01 13.38 -8.73
CA ILE A 296 16.82 12.56 -9.95
C ILE A 296 17.25 13.26 -11.24
N LEU A 297 17.46 14.58 -11.21
CA LEU A 297 17.62 15.35 -12.45
C LEU A 297 18.91 15.01 -13.20
N ASP A 298 20.01 14.69 -12.51
CA ASP A 298 21.25 14.23 -13.16
C ASP A 298 21.03 12.94 -13.96
N TYR A 299 20.29 11.99 -13.38
CA TYR A 299 19.92 10.76 -14.07
C TYR A 299 19.06 11.07 -15.30
N LEU A 300 18.02 11.89 -15.14
CA LEU A 300 17.12 12.20 -16.24
C LEU A 300 17.82 12.97 -17.36
N GLN A 301 18.73 13.89 -17.03
CA GLN A 301 19.52 14.62 -18.02
C GLN A 301 20.43 13.67 -18.80
N ARG A 302 21.14 12.77 -18.09
CA ARG A 302 22.04 11.79 -18.71
C ARG A 302 21.30 10.79 -19.60
N GLU A 303 20.17 10.26 -19.14
CA GLU A 303 19.46 9.16 -19.81
C GLU A 303 18.46 9.64 -20.87
N TYR A 304 17.86 10.83 -20.69
CA TYR A 304 16.78 11.34 -21.54
C TYR A 304 17.08 12.70 -22.18
N GLY A 305 18.24 13.31 -21.91
CA GLY A 305 18.63 14.61 -22.49
C GLY A 305 17.69 15.75 -22.09
N ILE A 306 17.04 15.68 -20.93
CA ILE A 306 16.12 16.73 -20.49
C ILE A 306 16.85 18.04 -20.21
N ASP A 307 16.17 19.16 -20.45
CA ASP A 307 16.58 20.47 -19.94
C ASP A 307 16.12 20.63 -18.48
N ILE A 308 17.07 20.45 -17.55
CA ILE A 308 16.82 20.55 -16.10
C ILE A 308 16.48 21.96 -15.63
N THR A 309 16.66 22.99 -16.47
CA THR A 309 16.35 24.39 -16.12
C THR A 309 14.85 24.71 -16.25
N GLN A 310 14.06 23.81 -16.86
CA GLN A 310 12.62 24.00 -16.99
C GLN A 310 11.92 24.13 -15.64
N ALA A 311 10.94 25.04 -15.56
CA ALA A 311 10.25 25.37 -14.32
C ALA A 311 9.62 24.17 -13.59
N LYS A 312 9.25 23.10 -14.30
CA LYS A 312 8.68 21.88 -13.68
C LYS A 312 9.67 21.13 -12.78
N TYR A 313 10.98 21.30 -12.98
CA TYR A 313 12.04 20.60 -12.22
C TYR A 313 12.56 21.39 -11.02
N ARG A 314 12.13 22.66 -10.87
CA ARG A 314 12.63 23.59 -9.85
C ARG A 314 12.46 23.15 -8.39
N TYR A 315 11.76 22.04 -8.16
CA TYR A 315 11.40 21.54 -6.84
C TYR A 315 12.15 20.29 -6.41
N ASN A 316 12.86 19.60 -7.30
CA ASN A 316 13.79 18.55 -6.90
C ASN A 316 15.17 19.20 -6.77
N LEU A 317 15.46 19.68 -5.57
CA LEU A 317 16.67 20.44 -5.30
C LEU A 317 17.83 19.48 -5.01
N ASN A 318 19.02 19.81 -5.49
CA ASN A 318 20.25 19.13 -5.08
C ASN A 318 20.68 19.70 -3.72
N THR A 319 20.25 19.07 -2.63
CA THR A 319 20.49 19.60 -1.27
C THR A 319 21.97 19.48 -0.90
N LEU A 320 22.66 20.59 -0.68
CA LEU A 320 24.09 20.55 -0.33
C LEU A 320 24.30 19.96 1.08
N GLY A 321 25.34 19.13 1.23
CA GLY A 321 25.72 18.55 2.52
C GLY A 321 24.92 17.30 2.94
N THR A 322 23.86 16.93 2.21
CA THR A 322 23.09 15.70 2.46
C THR A 322 23.52 14.59 1.50
N ALA A 323 23.67 13.36 1.99
CA ALA A 323 23.96 12.20 1.15
C ALA A 323 22.86 11.99 0.10
N LYS A 324 23.21 11.40 -1.04
CA LYS A 324 22.30 11.23 -2.18
C LYS A 324 22.03 9.76 -2.45
N MET A 325 20.77 9.39 -2.59
CA MET A 325 20.44 8.08 -3.15
C MET A 325 20.94 7.99 -4.59
N LYS A 326 21.58 6.86 -4.95
CA LYS A 326 21.94 6.58 -6.33
C LYS A 326 20.68 6.24 -7.12
N VAL A 327 20.43 6.94 -8.22
CA VAL A 327 19.28 6.67 -9.09
C VAL A 327 19.67 5.65 -10.16
N ILE A 328 19.07 4.45 -10.08
CA ILE A 328 19.29 3.35 -11.03
C ILE A 328 18.29 3.42 -12.17
N LYS A 329 17.02 3.65 -11.82
CA LYS A 329 15.92 3.78 -12.77
C LYS A 329 14.95 4.87 -12.33
N ALA A 330 14.60 5.74 -13.27
CA ALA A 330 13.46 6.65 -13.18
C ALA A 330 12.82 6.77 -14.56
N GLN A 331 11.58 7.24 -14.64
CA GLN A 331 10.91 7.51 -15.92
C GLN A 331 11.20 8.95 -16.36
N GLN A 332 11.20 9.22 -17.67
CA GLN A 332 11.42 10.58 -18.20
C GLN A 332 10.46 11.64 -17.62
N SER A 333 9.24 11.21 -17.24
CA SER A 333 8.20 12.07 -16.66
C SER A 333 8.32 12.27 -15.15
N ASP A 334 9.25 11.59 -14.47
CA ASP A 334 9.47 11.78 -13.04
C ASP A 334 9.98 13.20 -12.77
N LEU A 335 9.49 13.80 -11.69
CA LEU A 335 9.92 15.13 -11.24
C LEU A 335 10.68 15.10 -9.92
N ALA A 336 10.53 14.03 -9.14
CA ALA A 336 11.19 13.80 -7.84
C ALA A 336 11.04 12.32 -7.43
N MET A 337 11.49 11.97 -6.22
CA MET A 337 11.01 10.77 -5.52
C MET A 337 9.56 10.99 -5.07
N ARG A 338 8.63 10.93 -6.03
CA ARG A 338 7.20 11.01 -5.77
C ARG A 338 6.60 9.61 -5.64
N PHE A 339 5.86 9.41 -4.56
CA PHE A 339 4.96 8.28 -4.36
C PHE A 339 3.55 8.64 -4.84
N ALA A 340 2.87 7.68 -5.45
CA ALA A 340 1.46 7.78 -5.80
C ALA A 340 0.61 6.86 -4.90
N THR A 341 -0.72 7.06 -4.94
CA THR A 341 -1.63 6.04 -4.41
C THR A 341 -1.45 4.73 -5.17
N ASP A 342 -1.75 3.62 -4.50
CA ASP A 342 -1.65 2.26 -5.06
C ASP A 342 -0.21 1.81 -5.40
N ASP A 343 0.84 2.53 -5.00
CA ASP A 343 2.23 2.10 -5.19
C ASP A 343 2.61 0.94 -4.24
N GLY A 344 3.49 0.07 -4.73
CA GLY A 344 4.21 -0.89 -3.89
C GLY A 344 5.60 -0.35 -3.63
N ILE A 345 6.01 -0.27 -2.37
CA ILE A 345 7.30 0.28 -1.94
C ILE A 345 8.10 -0.87 -1.30
N LEU A 346 9.31 -1.13 -1.79
CA LEU A 346 10.10 -2.29 -1.36
C LEU A 346 11.50 -1.87 -0.90
N LEU A 347 12.00 -2.54 0.14
CA LEU A 347 13.43 -2.66 0.43
C LEU A 347 13.93 -4.01 -0.09
N ILE A 348 15.05 -3.97 -0.80
CA ILE A 348 15.65 -5.12 -1.45
C ILE A 348 17.13 -5.20 -1.07
N GLN A 349 17.57 -6.35 -0.60
CA GLN A 349 18.96 -6.63 -0.28
C GLN A 349 19.50 -7.70 -1.20
N LEU A 350 20.49 -7.32 -2.02
CA LEU A 350 21.09 -8.22 -2.98
C LEU A 350 22.31 -8.96 -2.37
N PRO A 351 22.59 -10.19 -2.83
CA PRO A 351 23.88 -10.83 -2.61
C PRO A 351 25.04 -9.92 -3.07
N LYS A 352 26.19 -10.02 -2.40
CA LYS A 352 27.33 -9.10 -2.61
C LYS A 352 27.87 -9.05 -4.04
N ASP A 353 27.71 -10.13 -4.79
CA ASP A 353 28.18 -10.30 -6.16
C ASP A 353 27.13 -9.90 -7.21
N ILE A 354 25.92 -9.52 -6.79
CA ILE A 354 24.84 -9.11 -7.67
C ILE A 354 24.65 -7.60 -7.59
N VAL A 355 24.60 -6.95 -8.74
CA VAL A 355 24.28 -5.53 -8.87
C VAL A 355 22.92 -5.36 -9.53
N VAL A 356 22.11 -4.43 -9.04
CA VAL A 356 20.73 -4.23 -9.52
C VAL A 356 20.68 -3.85 -11.00
N GLU A 357 21.73 -3.19 -11.51
CA GLU A 357 21.89 -2.82 -12.91
C GLU A 357 22.01 -4.03 -13.86
N SER A 358 22.36 -5.21 -13.35
CA SER A 358 22.40 -6.43 -14.18
C SER A 358 21.00 -7.02 -14.44
N PHE A 359 19.98 -6.55 -13.73
CA PHE A 359 18.61 -7.04 -13.92
C PHE A 359 17.98 -6.49 -15.20
N PRO A 360 17.17 -7.30 -15.91
CA PRO A 360 16.58 -6.88 -17.16
C PRO A 360 15.57 -5.76 -16.93
N THR A 361 15.59 -4.77 -17.83
CA THR A 361 14.53 -3.77 -17.95
C THR A 361 13.54 -4.22 -19.01
N VAL A 362 12.26 -4.23 -18.65
CA VAL A 362 11.16 -4.73 -19.47
C VAL A 362 10.03 -3.72 -19.52
N LYS A 363 9.45 -3.56 -20.71
CA LYS A 363 8.31 -2.67 -20.92
C LYS A 363 7.05 -3.31 -20.33
N ALA A 364 6.17 -2.50 -19.76
CA ALA A 364 4.83 -2.95 -19.34
C ALA A 364 4.10 -3.70 -20.48
N PRO A 365 3.35 -4.78 -20.20
CA PRO A 365 2.75 -5.63 -21.24
C PRO A 365 1.72 -4.92 -22.12
N LYS A 366 1.03 -3.91 -21.56
CA LYS A 366 -0.04 -3.22 -22.26
C LYS A 366 0.52 -2.26 -23.31
N LYS A 367 0.04 -2.35 -24.56
CA LYS A 367 0.54 -1.58 -25.71
C LYS A 367 0.64 -0.06 -25.49
N ASN A 368 -0.33 0.54 -24.82
CA ASN A 368 -0.38 1.99 -24.55
C ASN A 368 0.29 2.39 -23.23
N ASP A 369 0.89 1.44 -22.51
CA ASP A 369 1.77 1.72 -21.39
C ASP A 369 3.23 1.64 -21.86
N SER A 370 3.96 2.73 -21.71
CA SER A 370 5.37 2.83 -22.10
C SER A 370 6.35 2.64 -20.96
N THR A 371 5.84 2.38 -19.75
CA THR A 371 6.64 2.30 -18.53
C THR A 371 7.68 1.20 -18.62
N GLN A 372 8.94 1.56 -18.39
CA GLN A 372 10.08 0.64 -18.38
C GLN A 372 10.36 0.22 -16.94
N CYS A 373 10.32 -1.08 -16.66
CA CYS A 373 10.42 -1.61 -15.31
C CYS A 373 11.64 -2.52 -15.17
N VAL A 374 12.42 -2.36 -14.10
CA VAL A 374 13.44 -3.34 -13.73
C VAL A 374 12.74 -4.56 -13.14
N ARG A 375 13.01 -5.76 -13.66
CA ARG A 375 12.46 -7.02 -13.14
C ARG A 375 13.33 -7.52 -11.99
N ILE A 376 12.78 -7.55 -10.78
CA ILE A 376 13.51 -7.87 -9.55
C ILE A 376 12.94 -9.17 -8.97
N PRO A 377 13.78 -10.19 -8.67
CA PRO A 377 13.35 -11.40 -8.00
C PRO A 377 12.74 -11.12 -6.61
N VAL A 378 11.64 -11.79 -6.30
CA VAL A 378 10.93 -11.64 -5.01
C VAL A 378 11.79 -12.08 -3.84
N GLU A 379 12.66 -13.07 -4.03
CA GLU A 379 13.53 -13.64 -2.99
C GLU A 379 14.50 -12.62 -2.35
N TYR A 380 14.77 -11.49 -3.02
CA TYR A 380 15.67 -10.46 -2.50
C TYR A 380 14.96 -9.35 -1.72
N ILE A 381 13.63 -9.39 -1.64
CA ILE A 381 12.85 -8.39 -0.90
C ILE A 381 12.97 -8.68 0.59
N ILE A 382 13.38 -7.67 1.36
CA ILE A 382 13.54 -7.77 2.83
C ILE A 382 12.42 -7.06 3.59
N ASP A 383 11.70 -6.14 2.95
CA ASP A 383 10.48 -5.54 3.47
C ASP A 383 9.70 -4.90 2.31
N GLY A 384 8.38 -4.84 2.44
CA GLY A 384 7.53 -4.24 1.42
C GLY A 384 6.20 -3.76 1.96
N VAL A 385 5.70 -2.65 1.42
CA VAL A 385 4.40 -2.08 1.79
C VAL A 385 3.58 -1.83 0.54
N GLN A 386 2.40 -2.45 0.50
CA GLN A 386 1.35 -2.12 -0.45
C GLN A 386 0.57 -0.91 0.07
N VAL A 387 0.79 0.24 -0.56
CA VAL A 387 -0.08 1.40 -0.36
C VAL A 387 -1.30 1.24 -1.26
N ARG A 388 -2.50 1.60 -0.80
CA ARG A 388 -3.71 1.58 -1.64
C ARG A 388 -4.42 2.93 -1.73
N HIS A 389 -5.34 3.07 -2.68
CA HIS A 389 -6.28 4.19 -2.73
C HIS A 389 -7.25 4.16 -1.54
N SER A 390 -7.61 5.33 -1.00
CA SER A 390 -8.54 5.43 0.14
C SER A 390 -10.00 5.09 -0.22
N THR A 391 -10.38 5.34 -1.47
CA THR A 391 -11.68 4.94 -2.05
C THR A 391 -11.63 3.53 -2.63
N ASP A 392 -12.44 2.61 -2.12
CA ASP A 392 -12.45 1.18 -2.50
C ASP A 392 -12.69 0.90 -3.99
N SER A 393 -13.61 1.64 -4.62
CA SER A 393 -13.93 1.51 -6.06
C SER A 393 -12.79 1.94 -6.99
N ARG A 394 -11.78 2.64 -6.44
CA ARG A 394 -10.62 3.16 -7.16
C ARG A 394 -9.32 2.41 -6.86
N VAL A 395 -9.35 1.44 -5.94
CA VAL A 395 -8.18 0.60 -5.65
C VAL A 395 -7.73 -0.09 -6.92
N ALA A 396 -6.47 0.13 -7.29
CA ALA A 396 -5.85 -0.55 -8.40
C ALA A 396 -5.47 -1.99 -7.99
N PRO A 397 -5.27 -2.90 -8.96
CA PRO A 397 -4.74 -4.23 -8.68
C PRO A 397 -3.42 -4.18 -7.92
N ARG A 398 -3.24 -5.17 -7.03
CA ARG A 398 -2.09 -5.30 -6.14
C ARG A 398 -0.77 -5.26 -6.91
N LYS A 399 0.27 -4.64 -6.33
CA LYS A 399 1.62 -4.59 -6.90
C LYS A 399 2.61 -5.42 -6.09
N VAL A 400 2.50 -5.41 -4.76
CA VAL A 400 3.37 -6.18 -3.86
C VAL A 400 2.84 -7.61 -3.73
N PRO A 401 3.64 -8.66 -3.93
CA PRO A 401 3.21 -10.04 -3.74
C PRO A 401 2.72 -10.31 -2.31
N GLU A 402 1.74 -11.21 -2.15
CA GLU A 402 1.22 -11.60 -0.83
C GLU A 402 2.26 -12.24 0.10
N SER A 403 3.35 -12.77 -0.46
CA SER A 403 4.48 -13.31 0.29
C SER A 403 5.37 -12.23 0.91
N VAL A 404 5.20 -10.97 0.53
CA VAL A 404 5.96 -9.82 1.04
C VAL A 404 5.07 -8.92 1.90
N ASP A 405 3.87 -8.65 1.42
CA ASP A 405 2.84 -7.97 2.17
C ASP A 405 1.53 -8.61 1.74
N ARG A 406 0.72 -9.12 2.67
CA ARG A 406 -0.62 -9.64 2.38
C ARG A 406 -1.69 -8.57 2.53
N GLY A 407 -1.40 -7.49 3.23
CA GLY A 407 -2.33 -6.43 3.58
C GLY A 407 -2.21 -5.24 2.64
N SER A 408 -2.73 -4.11 3.10
CA SER A 408 -2.41 -2.81 2.50
C SER A 408 -2.67 -1.71 3.50
N ALA A 409 -1.90 -0.62 3.39
CA ALA A 409 -2.07 0.57 4.21
C ALA A 409 -2.40 1.80 3.35
N TYR A 410 -3.09 2.77 3.93
CA TYR A 410 -3.47 3.99 3.21
C TYR A 410 -3.79 5.15 4.15
N ALA A 411 -3.53 6.37 3.69
CA ALA A 411 -4.03 7.61 4.26
C ALA A 411 -5.53 7.76 3.94
N PRO A 412 -6.44 7.73 4.93
CA PRO A 412 -7.89 7.80 4.70
C PRO A 412 -8.33 9.08 4.00
N ASN A 413 -7.66 10.20 4.27
CA ASN A 413 -7.95 11.50 3.65
C ASN A 413 -7.28 11.66 2.27
N GLY A 414 -6.62 10.62 1.75
CA GLY A 414 -6.05 10.57 0.41
C GLY A 414 -4.78 11.42 0.26
N THR A 415 -4.43 11.70 -0.99
CA THR A 415 -3.25 12.51 -1.35
C THR A 415 -3.38 13.95 -0.86
N TYR A 416 -2.26 14.55 -0.46
CA TYR A 416 -2.14 15.93 0.02
C TYR A 416 -2.89 16.20 1.33
N SER A 417 -3.11 15.15 2.12
CA SER A 417 -3.78 15.20 3.43
C SER A 417 -2.83 15.48 4.59
N SER A 418 -1.51 15.42 4.37
CA SER A 418 -0.50 15.44 5.43
C SER A 418 -0.53 14.22 6.35
N GLN A 419 -1.24 13.15 5.98
CA GLN A 419 -1.25 11.90 6.73
C GLN A 419 -0.07 11.01 6.33
N SER A 420 0.47 10.25 7.29
CA SER A 420 1.51 9.24 7.04
C SER A 420 1.15 7.90 7.66
N LEU A 421 1.80 6.85 7.19
CA LEU A 421 1.71 5.53 7.79
C LEU A 421 2.88 5.35 8.76
N LEU A 422 2.60 5.02 10.02
CA LEU A 422 3.61 4.71 11.03
C LEU A 422 3.48 3.25 11.47
N ARG A 423 4.58 2.49 11.42
CA ARG A 423 4.62 1.09 11.84
C ARG A 423 4.48 1.02 13.36
N LYS A 424 3.63 0.12 13.84
CA LYS A 424 3.33 -0.06 15.26
C LYS A 424 4.54 -0.57 16.02
N THR A 425 4.75 -0.06 17.22
CA THR A 425 5.58 -0.70 18.24
C THR A 425 4.91 -2.01 18.64
N ARG A 426 5.64 -3.12 18.52
CA ARG A 426 5.21 -4.44 19.02
C ARG A 426 5.45 -4.55 20.52
N TYR A 427 6.65 -4.22 20.96
CA TYR A 427 7.02 -4.15 22.37
C TYR A 427 8.26 -3.27 22.58
N LYS A 428 8.48 -2.92 23.85
CA LYS A 428 9.68 -2.20 24.31
C LYS A 428 10.54 -3.15 25.14
N LEU A 429 11.80 -3.30 24.77
CA LEU A 429 12.78 -4.05 25.55
C LEU A 429 13.18 -3.29 26.82
N SER A 430 13.72 -3.99 27.81
CA SER A 430 14.17 -3.42 29.09
C SER A 430 15.24 -2.33 28.91
N ASN A 431 16.05 -2.41 27.85
CA ASN A 431 17.05 -1.41 27.48
C ASN A 431 16.46 -0.18 26.75
N GLY A 432 15.13 -0.13 26.57
CA GLY A 432 14.42 0.97 25.93
C GLY A 432 14.20 0.84 24.42
N ARG A 433 14.90 -0.08 23.74
CA ARG A 433 14.74 -0.32 22.30
C ARG A 433 13.31 -0.76 21.98
N ARG A 434 12.70 -0.16 20.96
CA ARG A 434 11.41 -0.61 20.42
C ARG A 434 11.65 -1.71 19.40
N VAL A 435 10.87 -2.77 19.47
CA VAL A 435 10.74 -3.72 18.38
C VAL A 435 9.43 -3.40 17.68
N LEU A 436 9.50 -3.08 16.39
CA LEU A 436 8.32 -2.77 15.58
C LEU A 436 7.66 -4.04 15.07
N GLN A 437 6.36 -3.97 14.88
CA GLN A 437 5.56 -5.06 14.35
C GLN A 437 5.75 -5.14 12.84
N ASP A 438 6.12 -6.33 12.37
CA ASP A 438 6.27 -6.63 10.95
C ASP A 438 5.77 -8.04 10.70
N THR A 439 4.53 -8.18 10.24
CA THR A 439 3.86 -9.47 10.06
C THR A 439 3.63 -9.81 8.60
N ASP A 440 4.38 -9.13 7.71
CA ASP A 440 4.16 -9.10 6.27
C ASP A 440 2.68 -8.75 5.97
N ASN A 441 2.09 -7.84 6.76
CA ASN A 441 0.70 -7.42 6.62
C ASN A 441 0.53 -5.95 7.02
N SER A 442 0.63 -5.06 6.05
CA SER A 442 0.56 -3.61 6.31
C SER A 442 -0.74 -3.14 6.96
N THR A 443 -1.84 -3.89 6.80
CA THR A 443 -3.12 -3.60 7.49
C THR A 443 -2.99 -3.75 9.00
N GLU A 444 -2.20 -4.73 9.45
CA GLU A 444 -1.97 -5.02 10.86
C GLU A 444 -0.78 -4.23 11.41
N ASP A 445 0.21 -3.93 10.58
CA ASP A 445 1.50 -3.40 11.02
C ASP A 445 1.53 -1.87 11.11
N PHE A 446 0.66 -1.16 10.39
CA PHE A 446 0.67 0.30 10.35
C PHE A 446 -0.54 0.94 11.04
N VAL A 447 -0.32 2.13 11.60
CA VAL A 447 -1.36 3.11 11.95
C VAL A 447 -1.22 4.34 11.07
N VAL A 448 -2.28 5.14 11.02
CA VAL A 448 -2.27 6.44 10.34
C VAL A 448 -1.95 7.52 11.35
N LEU A 449 -0.99 8.38 11.02
CA LEU A 449 -0.77 9.64 11.72
C LEU A 449 -1.48 10.76 10.96
N GLU A 450 -2.16 11.65 11.69
CA GLU A 450 -2.74 12.88 11.13
C GLU A 450 -1.68 13.88 10.66
N LYS A 451 -0.49 13.80 11.26
CA LYS A 451 0.71 14.53 10.83
C LYS A 451 1.93 13.62 10.97
N PRO A 452 2.81 13.52 9.97
CA PRO A 452 4.08 12.81 10.09
C PRO A 452 4.94 13.39 11.21
N VAL A 453 5.59 12.49 11.95
CA VAL A 453 6.65 12.83 12.90
C VAL A 453 7.98 12.69 12.18
N VAL A 454 8.77 13.77 12.10
CA VAL A 454 10.14 13.76 11.57
C VAL A 454 11.13 13.88 12.72
N SER A 455 11.11 12.85 13.56
CA SER A 455 11.98 12.68 14.72
C SER A 455 12.46 11.24 14.76
N LYS A 456 13.66 11.03 15.32
CA LYS A 456 14.18 9.70 15.63
C LYS A 456 14.16 9.41 17.13
N GLY A 457 13.47 10.27 17.90
CA GLY A 457 13.31 10.17 19.36
C GLY A 457 12.12 9.28 19.76
N ASP A 458 11.89 9.18 21.07
CA ASP A 458 10.78 8.36 21.64
C ASP A 458 9.39 8.81 21.15
N ASP A 459 9.24 10.07 20.74
CA ASP A 459 8.00 10.66 20.21
C ASP A 459 7.60 10.14 18.83
N SER A 460 8.51 9.43 18.15
CA SER A 460 8.32 8.89 16.80
C SER A 460 7.85 7.43 16.77
N PHE A 461 7.36 6.91 17.90
CA PHE A 461 6.88 5.54 18.04
C PHE A 461 5.43 5.53 18.52
N THR A 462 4.67 4.48 18.18
CA THR A 462 3.39 4.24 18.85
C THR A 462 3.65 3.80 20.29
N ASN A 463 2.73 4.16 21.19
CA ASN A 463 2.78 3.74 22.59
C ASN A 463 2.50 2.26 22.75
#